data_AF-A0A1L9QNH0-F1
#
_entry.id   AF-A0A1L9QNH0-F1
#
_cell.length_a   1.000
_cell.length_b   1.000
_cell.length_c   1.000
_cell.angle_alpha   90.00
_cell.angle_beta   90.00
_cell.angle_gamma   90.00
#
_symmetry.space_group_name_H-M   'P 1'
#
loop_
_entity.id
_entity.type
_entity.pdbx_description
1 polymer ?
#
loop_
_entity_poly.entity_id
_entity_poly.type
_entity_poly.pdbx_seq_one_letter_code
_entity_poly.pdbx_strand_id
1 'polypeptide(L)'
;MESNLQRSLQKSLLGVPEYLSIGWSEFTKNIQIFCIFTLITNLPLLLSEQLSGGLAILLAIIGNVLLIVVGLAVPNVVERSIRGQSVEMMAVLENAAPKFFIAFIVSIVVSILVALGFIVLIIPGIWLSIRYSFTYYAIALRDCGFDAMGYSQGLVKGRWWAVFGRFVLLGLSVFIPILLLTFAAGIISGLLGMVGLTIAALAVLYLAIGIIGYYFATVSVIMFLNFDYTAQGSAGSVGG
;
A
#
# COMPACT_ATOMS: atom_id res chain seq x y z
N MET A 1 -10.54 16.20 -19.50
CA MET A 1 -11.78 16.52 -18.76
C MET A 1 -11.63 15.89 -17.38
N GLU A 2 -11.54 16.70 -16.34
CA GLU A 2 -11.28 16.23 -14.97
C GLU A 2 -12.48 15.45 -14.43
N SER A 3 -12.26 14.26 -13.86
CA SER A 3 -13.36 13.39 -13.41
C SER A 3 -14.09 14.01 -12.21
N ASN A 4 -15.39 13.69 -12.05
CA ASN A 4 -16.17 14.14 -10.89
C ASN A 4 -15.55 13.70 -9.55
N LEU A 5 -14.92 12.52 -9.54
CA LEU A 5 -14.23 11.98 -8.37
C LEU A 5 -12.96 12.78 -8.03
N GLN A 6 -12.17 13.15 -9.05
CA GLN A 6 -10.99 13.99 -8.85
C GLN A 6 -11.35 15.36 -8.25
N ARG A 7 -12.44 15.99 -8.71
CA ARG A 7 -12.94 17.24 -8.12
C ARG A 7 -13.38 17.08 -6.67
N SER A 8 -13.98 15.94 -6.32
CA SER A 8 -14.36 15.64 -4.93
C SER A 8 -13.12 15.59 -4.03
N LEU A 9 -12.06 14.92 -4.49
CA LEU A 9 -10.79 14.78 -3.76
C LEU A 9 -10.03 16.11 -3.57
N GLN A 10 -10.34 17.14 -4.35
CA GLN A 10 -9.72 18.46 -4.24
C GLN A 10 -10.45 19.39 -3.25
N LYS A 11 -11.75 19.23 -3.07
CA LYS A 11 -12.58 20.20 -2.32
C LYS A 11 -12.37 20.17 -0.82
N SER A 12 -12.29 19.00 -0.22
CA SER A 12 -12.16 18.86 1.23
C SER A 12 -11.54 17.53 1.62
N LEU A 13 -11.08 17.44 2.87
CA LEU A 13 -10.59 16.18 3.42
C LEU A 13 -11.76 15.23 3.65
N LEU A 14 -11.67 14.05 3.07
CA LEU A 14 -12.70 13.02 3.19
C LEU A 14 -12.71 12.38 4.57
N GLY A 15 -13.87 11.86 4.97
CA GLY A 15 -14.03 10.98 6.12
C GLY A 15 -13.66 9.54 5.81
N VAL A 16 -13.59 8.72 6.86
CA VAL A 16 -13.23 7.30 6.76
C VAL A 16 -14.24 6.49 5.93
N PRO A 17 -15.56 6.64 6.10
CA PRO A 17 -16.53 5.93 5.26
C PRO A 17 -16.39 6.26 3.77
N GLU A 18 -16.07 7.50 3.42
CA GLU A 18 -15.84 7.92 2.04
C GLU A 18 -14.58 7.29 1.46
N TYR A 19 -13.49 7.20 2.23
CA TYR A 19 -12.29 6.49 1.77
C TYR A 19 -12.56 5.02 1.51
N LEU A 20 -13.32 4.35 2.38
CA LEU A 20 -13.66 2.94 2.22
C LEU A 20 -14.59 2.70 1.03
N SER A 21 -15.57 3.59 0.79
CA SER A 21 -16.51 3.46 -0.32
C SER A 21 -15.88 3.75 -1.68
N ILE A 22 -15.08 4.81 -1.78
CA ILE A 22 -14.30 5.11 -2.99
C ILE A 22 -13.27 4.00 -3.21
N GLY A 23 -12.56 3.60 -2.16
CA GLY A 23 -11.60 2.50 -2.22
C GLY A 23 -12.22 1.20 -2.69
N TRP A 24 -13.44 0.88 -2.25
CA TRP A 24 -14.16 -0.31 -2.71
C TRP A 24 -14.50 -0.22 -4.20
N SER A 25 -14.98 0.95 -4.65
CA SER A 25 -15.29 1.17 -6.07
C SER A 25 -14.04 1.04 -6.94
N GLU A 26 -12.93 1.68 -6.57
CA GLU A 26 -11.68 1.61 -7.34
C GLU A 26 -11.03 0.23 -7.30
N PHE A 27 -11.11 -0.45 -6.16
CA PHE A 27 -10.62 -1.82 -5.98
C PHE A 27 -11.37 -2.81 -6.87
N THR A 28 -12.72 -2.76 -6.84
CA THR A 28 -13.57 -3.66 -7.63
C THR A 28 -13.46 -3.41 -9.13
N LYS A 29 -13.31 -2.16 -9.57
CA LYS A 29 -13.03 -1.81 -10.97
C LYS A 29 -11.75 -2.47 -11.51
N ASN A 30 -10.70 -2.51 -10.68
CA ASN A 30 -9.37 -3.00 -11.06
C ASN A 30 -9.04 -4.38 -10.44
N ILE A 31 -10.06 -5.14 -10.01
CA ILE A 31 -9.88 -6.38 -9.25
C ILE A 31 -9.02 -7.41 -9.99
N GLN A 32 -9.14 -7.48 -11.32
CA GLN A 32 -8.35 -8.38 -12.15
C GLN A 32 -6.84 -8.09 -12.04
N ILE A 33 -6.47 -6.81 -12.07
CA ILE A 33 -5.07 -6.37 -11.92
C ILE A 33 -4.56 -6.75 -10.54
N PHE A 34 -5.35 -6.51 -9.48
CA PHE A 34 -4.96 -6.87 -8.11
C PHE A 34 -4.86 -8.38 -7.88
N CYS A 35 -5.72 -9.18 -8.51
CA CYS A 35 -5.60 -10.64 -8.51
C CYS A 35 -4.31 -11.10 -9.18
N ILE A 36 -3.96 -10.54 -10.35
CA ILE A 36 -2.72 -10.86 -11.05
C ILE A 36 -1.50 -10.44 -10.22
N PHE A 37 -1.51 -9.23 -9.65
CA PHE A 37 -0.48 -8.75 -8.74
C PHE A 37 -0.31 -9.66 -7.52
N THR A 38 -1.42 -10.13 -6.94
CA THR A 38 -1.39 -11.11 -5.83
C THR A 38 -0.69 -12.39 -6.27
N LEU A 39 -1.03 -12.94 -7.44
CA LEU A 39 -0.40 -14.17 -7.95
C LEU A 39 1.09 -13.96 -8.24
N ILE A 40 1.45 -12.90 -8.96
CA ILE A 40 2.84 -12.61 -9.34
C ILE A 40 3.73 -12.43 -8.11
N THR A 41 3.23 -11.75 -7.08
CA THR A 41 4.02 -11.48 -5.86
C THR A 41 4.12 -12.70 -4.93
N ASN A 42 3.05 -13.49 -4.79
CA ASN A 42 3.01 -14.59 -3.83
C ASN A 42 3.52 -15.92 -4.41
N LEU A 43 3.41 -16.16 -5.72
CA LEU A 43 3.79 -17.44 -6.30
C LEU A 43 5.27 -17.80 -6.07
N PRO A 44 6.25 -16.90 -6.28
CA PRO A 44 7.65 -17.21 -5.99
C PRO A 44 7.90 -17.49 -4.51
N LEU A 45 7.22 -16.76 -3.60
CA LEU A 45 7.31 -16.97 -2.16
C LEU A 45 6.77 -18.35 -1.75
N LEU A 46 5.61 -18.74 -2.28
CA LEU A 46 5.04 -20.05 -2.02
C LEU A 46 5.95 -21.18 -2.51
N LEU A 47 6.55 -21.02 -3.69
CA LEU A 47 7.49 -22.00 -4.24
C LEU A 47 8.80 -22.06 -3.45
N SER A 48 9.29 -20.93 -2.92
CA SER A 48 10.52 -20.91 -2.11
C SER A 48 10.39 -21.74 -0.84
N GLU A 49 9.20 -21.78 -0.23
CA GLU A 49 8.94 -22.59 0.98
C GLU A 49 8.94 -24.12 0.69
N GLN A 50 8.78 -24.52 -0.57
CA GLN A 50 8.76 -25.94 -0.98
C GLN A 50 10.12 -26.46 -1.44
N LEU A 51 11.08 -25.56 -1.60
CA LEU A 51 12.39 -25.86 -2.14
C LEU A 51 13.45 -25.69 -1.05
N SER A 52 14.65 -26.21 -1.29
CA SER A 52 15.78 -26.02 -0.39
C SER A 52 17.00 -25.50 -1.15
N GLY A 53 17.98 -24.99 -0.40
CA GLY A 53 19.24 -24.49 -0.96
C GLY A 53 19.08 -23.21 -1.77
N GLY A 54 19.97 -23.01 -2.75
CA GLY A 54 20.09 -21.75 -3.48
C GLY A 54 18.85 -21.34 -4.29
N LEU A 55 18.10 -22.30 -4.84
CA LEU A 55 16.90 -22.00 -5.63
C LEU A 55 15.78 -21.40 -4.76
N ALA A 56 15.59 -21.90 -3.53
CA ALA A 56 14.63 -21.34 -2.59
C ALA A 56 14.96 -19.89 -2.24
N ILE A 57 16.24 -19.61 -1.95
CA ILE A 57 16.72 -18.26 -1.65
C ILE A 57 16.48 -17.33 -2.84
N LEU A 58 16.80 -17.77 -4.07
CA LEU A 58 16.60 -16.99 -5.28
C LEU A 58 15.12 -16.62 -5.48
N LEU A 59 14.21 -17.59 -5.33
CA LEU A 59 12.77 -17.35 -5.46
C LEU A 59 12.22 -16.43 -4.37
N ALA A 60 12.70 -16.56 -3.14
CA ALA A 60 12.35 -15.66 -2.05
C ALA A 60 12.79 -14.21 -2.34
N ILE A 61 14.01 -14.03 -2.87
CA ILE A 61 14.50 -12.72 -3.29
C ILE A 61 13.62 -12.16 -4.42
N ILE A 62 13.32 -12.96 -5.45
CA ILE A 62 12.46 -12.54 -6.56
C ILE A 62 11.08 -12.12 -6.04
N GLY A 63 10.46 -12.91 -5.16
CA GLY A 63 9.17 -12.59 -4.57
C GLY A 63 9.17 -11.26 -3.81
N ASN A 64 10.20 -11.02 -3.00
CA ASN A 64 10.35 -9.75 -2.27
C ASN A 64 10.60 -8.54 -3.20
N VAL A 65 11.40 -8.72 -4.26
CA VAL A 65 11.60 -7.67 -5.27
C VAL A 65 10.29 -7.34 -5.97
N LEU A 66 9.54 -8.36 -6.40
CA LEU A 66 8.23 -8.18 -7.02
C LEU A 66 7.24 -7.49 -6.09
N LEU A 67 7.24 -7.81 -4.80
CA LEU A 67 6.40 -7.15 -3.81
C LEU A 67 6.65 -5.64 -3.76
N ILE A 68 7.92 -5.22 -3.77
CA ILE A 68 8.29 -3.79 -3.75
C ILE A 68 7.92 -3.12 -5.08
N VAL A 69 8.21 -3.73 -6.22
CA VAL A 69 7.89 -3.15 -7.55
C VAL A 69 6.37 -3.01 -7.72
N VAL A 70 5.60 -4.04 -7.37
CA VAL A 70 4.15 -4.00 -7.43
C VAL A 70 3.58 -3.00 -6.44
N GLY A 71 4.13 -2.89 -5.24
CA GLY A 71 3.76 -1.85 -4.28
C GLY A 71 3.90 -0.43 -4.86
N LEU A 72 4.93 -0.17 -5.67
CA LEU A 72 5.12 1.11 -6.38
C LEU A 72 4.18 1.28 -7.58
N ALA A 73 3.68 0.18 -8.16
CA ALA A 73 2.74 0.21 -9.28
C ALA A 73 1.29 0.47 -8.82
N VAL A 74 0.88 -0.01 -7.64
CA VAL A 74 -0.49 0.16 -7.11
C VAL A 74 -0.94 1.62 -7.07
N PRO A 75 -0.14 2.59 -6.58
CA PRO A 75 -0.53 4.00 -6.59
C PRO A 75 -0.83 4.52 -8.00
N ASN A 76 -0.05 4.10 -8.99
CA ASN A 76 -0.23 4.48 -10.39
C ASN A 76 -1.54 3.90 -10.97
N VAL A 77 -1.88 2.66 -10.63
CA VAL A 77 -3.17 2.05 -11.00
C VAL A 77 -4.34 2.90 -10.48
N VAL A 78 -4.30 3.24 -9.20
CA VAL A 78 -5.38 3.99 -8.54
C VAL A 78 -5.48 5.42 -9.07
N GLU A 79 -4.36 6.15 -9.21
CA GLU A 79 -4.39 7.53 -9.72
C GLU A 79 -4.88 7.59 -11.17
N ARG A 80 -4.43 6.67 -12.04
CA ARG A 80 -4.91 6.58 -13.43
C ARG A 80 -6.40 6.27 -13.50
N SER A 81 -6.86 5.31 -12.69
CA SER A 81 -8.29 4.94 -12.61
C SER A 81 -9.16 6.13 -12.18
N ILE A 82 -8.74 6.87 -11.15
CA ILE A 82 -9.46 8.07 -10.67
C ILE A 82 -9.48 9.17 -11.74
N ARG A 83 -8.41 9.32 -12.52
CA ARG A 83 -8.32 10.28 -13.64
C ARG A 83 -9.09 9.82 -14.87
N GLY A 84 -9.69 8.62 -14.87
CA GLY A 84 -10.38 8.05 -16.02
C GLY A 84 -9.45 7.67 -17.17
N GLN A 85 -8.16 7.44 -16.87
CA GLN A 85 -7.15 6.99 -17.84
C GLN A 85 -7.18 5.46 -17.94
N SER A 86 -6.77 4.91 -19.09
CA SER A 86 -6.60 3.46 -19.22
C SER A 86 -5.50 2.96 -18.27
N VAL A 87 -5.80 1.86 -17.57
CA VAL A 87 -4.84 1.18 -16.70
C VAL A 87 -4.26 -0.01 -17.44
N GLU A 88 -3.02 0.14 -17.90
CA GLU A 88 -2.26 -0.95 -18.52
C GLU A 88 -1.23 -1.48 -17.54
N MET A 89 -1.30 -2.78 -17.25
CA MET A 89 -0.47 -3.43 -16.22
C MET A 89 1.04 -3.30 -16.50
N MET A 90 1.45 -3.51 -17.76
CA MET A 90 2.86 -3.39 -18.12
C MET A 90 3.35 -1.94 -17.99
N ALA A 91 2.55 -0.97 -18.41
CA ALA A 91 2.91 0.44 -18.30
C ALA A 91 3.10 0.90 -16.83
N VAL A 92 2.28 0.40 -15.90
CA VAL A 92 2.46 0.74 -14.47
C VAL A 92 3.68 0.06 -13.85
N LEU A 93 4.01 -1.16 -14.28
CA LEU A 93 5.21 -1.88 -13.83
C LEU A 93 6.49 -1.26 -14.40
N GLU A 94 6.48 -0.86 -15.68
CA GLU A 94 7.60 -0.15 -16.33
C GLU A 94 7.87 1.20 -15.67
N ASN A 95 6.83 1.90 -15.20
CA ASN A 95 7.01 3.12 -14.42
C ASN A 95 7.57 2.84 -13.01
N ALA A 96 7.17 1.73 -12.40
CA ALA A 96 7.52 1.38 -11.03
C ALA A 96 8.93 0.80 -10.88
N ALA A 97 9.36 -0.07 -11.81
CA ALA A 97 10.62 -0.82 -11.71
C ALA A 97 11.88 0.07 -11.57
N PRO A 98 12.04 1.19 -12.31
CA PRO A 98 13.20 2.08 -12.15
C PRO A 98 13.28 2.73 -10.76
N LYS A 99 12.14 2.86 -10.07
CA LYS A 99 12.03 3.50 -8.75
C LYS A 99 12.36 2.53 -7.61
N PHE A 100 12.55 1.24 -7.91
CA PHE A 100 12.82 0.18 -6.94
C PHE A 100 13.97 0.54 -5.99
N PHE A 101 15.14 0.91 -6.53
CA PHE A 101 16.32 1.16 -5.71
C PHE A 101 16.13 2.34 -4.76
N ILE A 102 15.52 3.42 -5.25
CA ILE A 102 15.26 4.60 -4.42
C ILE A 102 14.22 4.26 -3.34
N ALA A 103 13.13 3.58 -3.71
CA ALA A 103 12.12 3.15 -2.74
C ALA A 103 12.70 2.21 -1.69
N PHE A 104 13.57 1.28 -2.08
CA PHE A 104 14.23 0.36 -1.17
C PHE A 104 15.12 1.11 -0.17
N ILE A 105 16.01 1.97 -0.64
CA ILE A 105 16.91 2.75 0.23
C ILE A 105 16.12 3.67 1.16
N VAL A 106 15.15 4.43 0.62
CA VAL A 106 14.33 5.35 1.43
C VAL A 106 13.48 4.59 2.45
N SER A 107 12.94 3.41 2.11
CA SER A 107 12.19 2.60 3.05
C SER A 107 13.05 2.07 4.21
N ILE A 108 14.32 1.73 3.97
CA ILE A 108 15.29 1.38 5.01
C ILE A 108 15.59 2.59 5.90
N VAL A 109 15.82 3.77 5.33
CA VAL A 109 16.08 4.98 6.11
C VAL A 109 14.88 5.32 7.00
N VAL A 110 13.67 5.31 6.44
CA VAL A 110 12.43 5.58 7.19
C VAL A 110 12.21 4.52 8.28
N SER A 111 12.42 3.23 7.99
CA SER A 111 12.22 2.17 8.99
C SER A 111 13.20 2.27 10.15
N ILE A 112 14.47 2.59 9.88
CA ILE A 112 15.48 2.85 10.92
C ILE A 112 15.09 4.06 11.77
N LEU A 113 14.69 5.18 11.16
CA LEU A 113 14.29 6.38 11.90
C LEU A 113 13.08 6.12 12.80
N VAL A 114 12.07 5.41 12.28
CA VAL A 114 10.87 5.05 13.04
C VAL A 114 11.22 4.07 14.16
N ALA A 115 12.05 3.06 13.90
CA ALA A 115 12.50 2.10 14.91
C ALA A 115 13.30 2.77 16.02
N LEU A 116 14.25 3.66 15.69
CA LEU A 116 14.96 4.47 16.67
C LEU A 116 14.01 5.35 17.49
N GLY A 117 12.99 5.93 16.84
CA GLY A 117 11.91 6.64 17.51
C GLY A 117 11.25 5.78 18.59
N PHE A 118 10.82 4.56 18.24
CA PHE A 118 10.20 3.62 19.18
C PHE A 118 11.15 3.11 20.27
N ILE A 119 12.44 2.93 19.97
CA ILE A 119 13.46 2.52 20.95
C ILE A 119 13.63 3.59 22.03
N VAL A 120 13.64 4.86 21.63
CA VAL A 120 13.73 5.98 22.59
C VAL A 120 12.44 6.06 23.41
N LEU A 121 11.29 6.18 22.74
CA LEU A 121 9.96 6.27 23.37
C LEU A 121 8.85 5.93 22.36
N ILE A 122 7.73 5.39 22.84
CA ILE A 122 6.58 5.05 21.97
C ILE A 122 6.03 6.28 21.21
N ILE A 123 5.94 7.44 21.88
CA ILE A 123 5.34 8.66 21.31
C ILE A 123 6.15 9.20 20.11
N PRO A 124 7.49 9.42 20.20
CA PRO A 124 8.33 9.77 19.06
C PRO A 124 8.24 8.77 17.89
N GLY A 125 8.18 7.47 18.17
CA GLY A 125 8.01 6.44 17.14
C GLY A 125 6.72 6.62 16.33
N ILE A 126 5.59 6.81 17.02
CA ILE A 126 4.28 7.09 16.38
C ILE A 126 4.31 8.41 15.62
N TRP A 127 4.96 9.43 16.17
CA TRP A 127 5.04 10.73 15.51
C TRP A 127 5.81 10.65 14.18
N LEU A 128 6.95 9.96 14.16
CA LEU A 128 7.75 9.74 12.94
C LEU A 128 7.03 8.85 11.92
N SER A 129 6.33 7.80 12.36
CA SER A 129 5.62 6.90 11.45
C SER A 129 4.52 7.61 10.67
N ILE A 130 3.74 8.46 11.34
CA ILE A 130 2.71 9.30 10.70
C ILE A 130 3.34 10.38 9.83
N ARG A 131 4.47 10.96 10.25
CA ARG A 131 5.17 11.99 9.49
C ARG A 131 5.70 11.46 8.13
N TYR A 132 6.10 10.19 8.07
CA TYR A 132 6.65 9.56 6.87
C TYR A 132 5.70 8.58 6.16
N SER A 133 4.43 8.49 6.58
CA SER A 133 3.45 7.53 6.05
C SER A 133 3.21 7.66 4.54
N PHE A 134 3.42 8.85 3.99
CA PHE A 134 3.20 9.14 2.56
C PHE A 134 4.45 9.10 1.70
N THR A 135 5.62 8.81 2.30
CA THR A 135 6.91 8.80 1.61
C THR A 135 6.90 7.85 0.42
N TYR A 136 6.38 6.63 0.61
CA TYR A 136 6.35 5.61 -0.43
C TYR A 136 5.46 6.01 -1.63
N TYR A 137 4.32 6.64 -1.35
CA TYR A 137 3.42 7.13 -2.41
C TYR A 137 4.01 8.34 -3.15
N ALA A 138 4.75 9.20 -2.46
CA ALA A 138 5.46 10.32 -3.08
C ALA A 138 6.53 9.82 -4.08
N ILE A 139 7.27 8.76 -3.73
CA ILE A 139 8.20 8.10 -4.68
C ILE A 139 7.42 7.54 -5.87
N ALA A 140 6.32 6.83 -5.62
CA ALA A 140 5.55 6.18 -6.67
C ALA A 140 4.92 7.17 -7.68
N LEU A 141 4.37 8.29 -7.20
CA LEU A 141 3.49 9.17 -7.99
C LEU A 141 4.03 10.57 -8.29
N ARG A 142 5.04 11.04 -7.56
CA ARG A 142 5.53 12.43 -7.67
C ARG A 142 7.01 12.51 -8.00
N ASP A 143 7.67 11.37 -8.26
CA ASP A 143 9.06 11.26 -8.68
C ASP A 143 10.06 12.04 -7.80
N CYS A 144 9.74 12.21 -6.51
CA CYS A 144 10.53 13.03 -5.59
C CYS A 144 11.90 12.42 -5.22
N GLY A 145 12.19 11.19 -5.65
CA GLY A 145 13.45 10.52 -5.33
C GLY A 145 13.72 10.45 -3.82
N PHE A 146 14.88 10.95 -3.39
CA PHE A 146 15.27 11.04 -1.98
C PHE A 146 14.52 12.15 -1.20
N ASP A 147 13.98 13.15 -1.89
CA ASP A 147 13.19 14.24 -1.28
C ASP A 147 11.76 13.81 -0.91
N ALA A 148 11.38 12.56 -1.22
CA ALA A 148 10.07 12.01 -0.90
C ALA A 148 9.73 12.07 0.60
N MET A 149 10.74 11.96 1.47
CA MET A 149 10.54 12.16 2.91
C MET A 149 10.10 13.60 3.20
N GLY A 150 10.78 14.60 2.63
CA GLY A 150 10.41 16.00 2.76
C GLY A 150 9.01 16.29 2.22
N TYR A 151 8.64 15.66 1.10
CA TYR A 151 7.30 15.75 0.53
C TYR A 151 6.22 15.23 1.49
N SER A 152 6.41 14.01 2.02
CA SER A 152 5.51 13.42 3.03
C SER A 152 5.38 14.33 4.26
N GLN A 153 6.50 14.87 4.75
CA GLN A 153 6.48 15.80 5.86
C GLN A 153 5.66 17.07 5.56
N GLY A 154 5.79 17.62 4.36
CA GLY A 154 5.02 18.79 3.90
C GLY A 154 3.52 18.53 3.93
N LEU A 155 3.07 17.36 3.47
CA LEU A 155 1.65 16.98 3.48
C LEU A 155 1.07 16.79 4.89
N VAL A 156 1.88 16.26 5.81
CA VAL A 156 1.43 15.95 7.18
C VAL A 156 1.55 17.16 8.12
N LYS A 157 2.43 18.13 7.82
CA LYS A 157 2.65 19.32 8.64
C LYS A 157 1.35 20.11 8.83
N GLY A 158 1.01 20.40 10.09
CA GLY A 158 -0.24 21.08 10.46
C GLY A 158 -1.50 20.22 10.37
N ARG A 159 -1.42 18.98 9.87
CA ARG A 159 -2.54 18.05 9.72
C ARG A 159 -2.27 16.68 10.38
N TRP A 160 -1.28 16.60 11.27
CA TRP A 160 -0.81 15.33 11.87
C TRP A 160 -1.93 14.51 12.51
N TRP A 161 -2.77 15.11 13.36
CA TRP A 161 -3.91 14.43 14.00
C TRP A 161 -4.94 13.93 13.00
N ALA A 162 -5.15 14.68 11.92
CA ALA A 162 -6.07 14.32 10.85
C ALA A 162 -5.57 13.07 10.09
N VAL A 163 -4.25 12.94 9.91
CA VAL A 163 -3.60 11.78 9.29
C VAL A 163 -3.62 10.59 10.25
N PHE A 164 -3.18 10.79 11.50
CA PHE A 164 -3.15 9.76 12.54
C PHE A 164 -4.54 9.13 12.76
N GLY A 165 -5.57 9.94 13.02
CA GLY A 165 -6.92 9.43 13.28
C GLY A 165 -7.48 8.60 12.12
N ARG A 166 -7.19 8.99 10.87
CA ARG A 166 -7.60 8.23 9.69
C ARG A 166 -6.86 6.91 9.56
N PHE A 167 -5.53 6.89 9.76
CA PHE A 167 -4.77 5.64 9.75
C PHE A 167 -5.21 4.67 10.85
N VAL A 168 -5.53 5.17 12.05
CA VAL A 168 -6.05 4.33 13.14
C VAL A 168 -7.38 3.70 12.75
N LEU A 169 -8.35 4.50 12.29
CA LEU A 169 -9.67 4.00 11.91
C LEU A 169 -9.64 3.06 10.70
N LEU A 170 -8.85 3.40 9.68
CA LEU A 170 -8.64 2.54 8.51
C LEU A 170 -7.90 1.24 8.89
N GLY A 171 -6.88 1.34 9.73
CA GLY A 171 -6.15 0.20 10.25
C GLY A 171 -7.06 -0.76 11.01
N LEU A 172 -7.93 -0.26 11.89
CA LEU A 172 -8.91 -1.06 12.62
C LEU A 172 -9.89 -1.76 11.67
N SER A 173 -10.32 -1.09 10.60
CA SER A 173 -11.25 -1.67 9.62
C SER A 173 -10.68 -2.90 8.88
N VAL A 174 -9.34 -2.99 8.77
CA VAL A 174 -8.65 -4.09 8.09
C VAL A 174 -8.06 -5.10 9.07
N PHE A 175 -7.67 -4.66 10.27
CA PHE A 175 -7.14 -5.52 11.32
C PHE A 175 -8.12 -6.62 11.70
N ILE A 176 -9.41 -6.30 11.86
CA ILE A 176 -10.44 -7.27 12.26
C ILE A 176 -10.61 -8.37 11.20
N PRO A 177 -10.83 -8.08 9.89
CA PRO A 177 -10.87 -9.10 8.85
C PRO A 177 -9.63 -9.99 8.78
N ILE A 178 -8.43 -9.41 8.87
CA ILE A 178 -7.17 -10.18 8.81
C ILE A 178 -7.05 -11.11 10.02
N LEU A 179 -7.40 -10.62 11.22
CA LEU A 179 -7.38 -11.43 12.44
C LEU A 179 -8.34 -12.63 12.33
N LEU A 180 -9.57 -12.40 11.88
CA LEU A 180 -10.57 -13.45 11.69
C LEU A 180 -10.13 -14.47 10.63
N LEU A 181 -9.59 -13.98 9.51
CA LEU A 181 -9.10 -14.84 8.42
C LEU A 181 -7.93 -15.70 8.89
N THR A 182 -6.97 -15.13 9.61
CA THR A 182 -5.79 -15.84 10.13
C THR A 182 -6.21 -16.87 11.17
N PHE A 183 -7.14 -16.52 12.07
CA PHE A 183 -7.68 -17.44 13.06
C PHE A 183 -8.40 -18.62 12.40
N ALA A 184 -9.30 -18.35 11.45
CA ALA A 184 -10.00 -19.39 10.69
C ALA A 184 -9.03 -20.30 9.93
N ALA A 185 -8.01 -19.71 9.30
CA ALA A 185 -7.02 -20.47 8.55
C ALA A 185 -6.12 -21.32 9.44
N GLY A 186 -5.83 -20.90 10.67
CA GLY A 186 -5.13 -21.73 11.66
C GLY A 186 -5.91 -23.00 12.01
N ILE A 187 -7.22 -22.87 12.25
CA ILE A 187 -8.12 -24.01 12.49
C ILE A 187 -8.16 -24.93 11.26
N ILE A 188 -8.41 -24.37 10.08
CA ILE A 188 -8.50 -25.11 8.82
C ILE A 188 -7.18 -25.84 8.53
N SER A 189 -6.04 -25.20 8.74
CA SER A 189 -4.72 -25.81 8.50
C SER A 189 -4.44 -26.97 9.44
N GLY A 190 -4.88 -26.88 10.71
CA GLY A 190 -4.78 -27.98 11.68
C GLY A 190 -5.60 -29.20 11.25
N LEU A 191 -6.84 -28.98 10.79
CA LEU A 191 -7.72 -30.05 10.32
C LEU A 191 -7.21 -30.68 9.01
N LEU A 192 -6.83 -29.85 8.03
CA LEU A 192 -6.33 -30.30 6.73
C LEU A 192 -4.94 -30.93 6.80
N GLY A 193 -4.17 -30.63 7.84
CA GLY A 193 -2.88 -31.29 8.08
C GLY A 193 -2.99 -32.79 8.33
N MET A 194 -4.13 -33.26 8.82
CA MET A 194 -4.38 -34.69 8.99
C MET A 194 -4.48 -35.46 7.65
N VAL A 195 -4.74 -34.76 6.54
CA VAL A 195 -4.91 -35.33 5.19
C VAL A 195 -3.83 -34.81 4.23
N GLY A 196 -2.78 -34.16 4.72
CA GLY A 196 -1.66 -33.67 3.92
C GLY A 196 -1.96 -32.46 3.03
N LEU A 197 -3.03 -31.70 3.32
CA LEU A 197 -3.47 -30.55 2.51
C LEU A 197 -3.05 -29.18 3.10
N THR A 198 -2.08 -29.15 4.01
CA THR A 198 -1.61 -27.91 4.66
C THR A 198 -1.14 -26.86 3.66
N ILE A 199 -0.39 -27.26 2.64
CA ILE A 199 0.20 -26.35 1.65
C ILE A 199 -0.89 -25.62 0.86
N ALA A 200 -1.93 -26.34 0.43
CA ALA A 200 -3.06 -25.76 -0.29
C ALA A 200 -3.82 -24.76 0.59
N ALA A 201 -4.02 -25.08 1.88
CA ALA A 201 -4.66 -24.19 2.84
C ALA A 201 -3.88 -22.89 3.04
N LEU A 202 -2.55 -22.99 3.19
CA LEU A 202 -1.66 -21.85 3.33
C LEU A 202 -1.65 -20.99 2.05
N ALA A 203 -1.59 -21.61 0.87
CA ALA A 203 -1.64 -20.88 -0.40
C ALA A 203 -2.94 -20.04 -0.51
N VAL A 204 -4.10 -20.63 -0.20
CA VAL A 204 -5.38 -19.90 -0.19
C VAL A 204 -5.35 -18.74 0.81
N LEU A 205 -4.80 -18.95 2.00
CA LEU A 205 -4.65 -17.89 3.01
C LEU A 205 -3.78 -16.74 2.49
N TYR A 206 -2.61 -17.01 1.91
CA TYR A 206 -1.72 -15.98 1.38
C TYR A 206 -2.38 -15.17 0.26
N LEU A 207 -3.10 -15.83 -0.65
CA LEU A 207 -3.84 -15.14 -1.70
C LEU A 207 -4.95 -14.25 -1.12
N ALA A 208 -5.70 -14.74 -0.13
CA ALA A 208 -6.75 -13.96 0.52
C ALA A 208 -6.19 -12.74 1.27
N ILE A 209 -5.08 -12.90 2.01
CA ILE A 209 -4.38 -11.81 2.69
C ILE A 209 -3.87 -10.79 1.67
N GLY A 210 -3.28 -11.24 0.55
CA GLY A 210 -2.80 -10.36 -0.51
C GLY A 210 -3.91 -9.48 -1.09
N ILE A 211 -5.06 -10.07 -1.41
CA ILE A 211 -6.23 -9.35 -1.94
C ILE A 211 -6.73 -8.29 -0.95
N ILE A 212 -6.84 -8.63 0.35
CA ILE A 212 -7.21 -7.66 1.40
C ILE A 212 -6.15 -6.56 1.51
N GLY A 213 -4.87 -6.92 1.41
CA GLY A 213 -3.76 -5.97 1.40
C GLY A 213 -3.86 -4.96 0.25
N TYR A 214 -4.24 -5.39 -0.96
CA TYR A 214 -4.45 -4.50 -2.10
C TYR A 214 -5.66 -3.57 -1.93
N TYR A 215 -6.74 -4.05 -1.31
CA TYR A 215 -7.85 -3.18 -0.93
C TYR A 215 -7.38 -2.08 0.02
N PHE A 216 -6.66 -2.43 1.08
CA PHE A 216 -6.12 -1.46 2.03
C PHE A 216 -5.13 -0.48 1.39
N ALA A 217 -4.25 -0.98 0.51
CA ALA A 217 -3.32 -0.16 -0.25
C ALA A 217 -4.08 0.85 -1.13
N THR A 218 -5.15 0.42 -1.80
CA THR A 218 -6.01 1.30 -2.61
C THR A 218 -6.61 2.44 -1.77
N VAL A 219 -7.16 2.11 -0.61
CA VAL A 219 -7.73 3.10 0.32
C VAL A 219 -6.66 4.08 0.81
N SER A 220 -5.46 3.58 1.13
CA SER A 220 -4.34 4.40 1.58
C SER A 220 -3.80 5.32 0.47
N VAL A 221 -3.82 4.88 -0.79
CA VAL A 221 -3.49 5.73 -1.94
C VAL A 221 -4.53 6.83 -2.13
N ILE A 222 -5.82 6.53 -1.99
CA ILE A 222 -6.87 7.56 -2.08
C ILE A 222 -6.69 8.60 -0.97
N MET A 223 -6.33 8.16 0.24
CA MET A 223 -5.97 9.07 1.34
C MET A 223 -4.78 9.94 0.96
N PHE A 224 -3.70 9.37 0.42
CA PHE A 224 -2.57 10.15 -0.08
C PHE A 224 -3.01 11.18 -1.12
N LEU A 225 -3.76 10.77 -2.15
CA LEU A 225 -4.23 11.66 -3.23
C LEU A 225 -5.14 12.77 -2.69
N ASN A 226 -6.00 12.51 -1.71
CA ASN A 226 -6.84 13.54 -1.11
C ASN A 226 -6.00 14.60 -0.35
N PHE A 227 -5.00 14.17 0.42
CA PHE A 227 -4.08 15.09 1.08
C PHE A 227 -3.24 15.89 0.09
N ASP A 228 -2.77 15.22 -0.96
CA ASP A 228 -1.96 15.81 -2.02
C ASP A 228 -2.73 16.86 -2.83
N TYR A 229 -3.91 16.50 -3.33
CA TYR A 229 -4.75 17.40 -4.14
C TYR A 229 -5.29 18.58 -3.34
N THR A 230 -5.65 18.38 -2.06
CA THR A 230 -6.10 19.50 -1.20
C THR A 230 -4.95 20.45 -0.86
N ALA A 231 -3.71 19.95 -0.73
CA ALA A 231 -2.54 20.81 -0.52
C ALA A 231 -2.25 21.66 -1.76
N GLN A 232 -2.27 21.06 -2.95
CA GLN A 232 -2.05 21.77 -4.23
C GLN A 232 -3.14 22.80 -4.54
N GLY A 233 -4.42 22.44 -4.32
CA GLY A 233 -5.55 23.36 -4.52
C GLY A 233 -5.49 24.61 -3.64
N SER A 234 -4.98 24.49 -2.41
CA SER A 234 -4.79 25.64 -1.51
C SER A 234 -3.62 26.55 -1.90
N ALA A 235 -2.60 26.02 -2.60
CA ALA A 235 -1.48 26.81 -3.09
C ALA A 235 -1.86 27.64 -4.33
N GLY A 236 -2.73 27.10 -5.19
CA GLY A 236 -3.22 27.80 -6.39
C GLY A 236 -4.17 28.97 -6.12
N SER A 237 -4.87 28.99 -4.98
CA SER A 237 -5.83 30.06 -4.64
C SER A 237 -5.22 31.28 -3.94
N VAL A 238 -3.93 31.25 -3.57
CA VAL A 238 -3.24 32.36 -2.89
C VAL A 238 -2.39 33.18 -3.88
N GLY A 239 -2.18 32.68 -5.10
CA GLY A 239 -1.39 33.32 -6.15
C GLY A 239 -2.17 33.82 -7.36
N GLY A 240 -3.50 33.95 -7.27
CA GLY A 240 -4.40 34.41 -8.34
C GLY A 240 -5.13 35.68 -7.99
#